data_AF-A0A7G9QYJ3-F1
#
_entry.id   AF-A0A7G9QYJ3-F1
#
_cell.length_a   1.000
_cell.length_b   1.000
_cell.length_c   1.000
_cell.angle_alpha   90.00
_cell.angle_beta   90.00
_cell.angle_gamma   90.00
#
_symmetry.space_group_name_H-M   'P 1'
#
loop_
_entity.id
_entity.type
_entity.pdbx_description
1 polymer ?
#
loop_
_entity_poly.entity_id
_entity_poly.type
_entity_poly.pdbx_seq_one_letter_code
_entity_poly.pdbx_strand_id
1 'polypeptide(L)'
;MRAALAVLARTMERAGLAGRRPPEPLPAVLLALELARLAEQVRRTEADGQPHPAARLAAARAAYDHVLVQLCAHAQVPAPVGRLPLDPRVRLGLETDLVAAGMAW
;
A
#
# COMPACT_ATOMS: atom_id res chain seq x y z
N MET A 1 17.89 -5.24 32.81
CA MET A 1 17.28 -5.59 31.50
C MET A 1 15.76 -5.84 31.57
N ARG A 2 15.20 -6.51 32.60
CA ARG A 2 13.74 -6.76 32.75
C ARG A 2 12.86 -5.50 32.91
N ALA A 3 13.38 -4.44 33.55
CA ALA A 3 12.61 -3.22 33.79
C ALA A 3 12.29 -2.43 32.50
N ALA A 4 13.21 -2.43 31.52
CA ALA A 4 13.02 -1.72 30.25
C ALA A 4 11.92 -2.36 29.38
N LEU A 5 11.84 -3.69 29.37
CA LEU A 5 10.77 -4.45 28.71
C LEU A 5 9.39 -4.16 29.31
N ALA A 6 9.30 -4.02 30.63
CA ALA A 6 8.05 -3.70 31.32
C ALA A 6 7.58 -2.26 31.05
N VAL A 7 8.51 -1.32 30.84
CA VAL A 7 8.19 0.06 30.47
C VAL A 7 7.72 0.12 29.02
N LEU A 8 8.37 -0.59 28.09
CA LEU A 8 7.97 -0.70 26.69
C LEU A 8 6.59 -1.36 26.52
N ALA A 9 6.31 -2.43 27.28
CA ALA A 9 5.00 -3.06 27.26
C ALA A 9 3.89 -2.08 27.69
N ARG A 10 4.12 -1.32 28.76
CA ARG A 10 3.15 -0.33 29.27
C ARG A 10 2.97 0.87 28.33
N THR A 11 4.01 1.30 27.62
CA THR A 11 3.87 2.36 26.60
C THR A 11 3.11 1.86 25.36
N MET A 12 3.30 0.60 24.95
CA MET A 12 2.53 -0.01 23.85
C MET A 12 1.06 -0.26 24.22
N GLU A 13 0.76 -0.64 25.46
CA GLU A 13 -0.61 -0.75 25.97
C GLU A 13 -1.34 0.59 25.98
N ARG A 14 -0.69 1.66 26.46
CA ARG A 14 -1.25 3.03 26.44
C ARG A 14 -1.46 3.58 25.03
N ALA A 15 -0.65 3.14 24.07
CA ALA A 15 -0.80 3.50 22.67
C ALA A 15 -1.91 2.70 21.94
N GLY A 16 -2.61 1.78 22.63
CA GLY A 16 -3.63 0.92 22.00
C GLY A 16 -3.05 -0.06 20.97
N LEU A 17 -1.72 -0.25 20.97
CA LEU A 17 -1.00 -1.09 20.01
C LEU A 17 -0.94 -2.56 20.45
N ALA A 18 -1.18 -2.85 21.72
CA ALA A 18 -1.10 -4.20 22.28
C ALA A 18 -2.29 -5.11 21.93
N GLY A 19 -3.35 -4.59 21.30
CA GLY A 19 -4.59 -5.34 21.05
C GLY A 19 -5.21 -5.15 19.67
N ARG A 20 -4.56 -4.45 18.73
CA ARG A 20 -5.07 -4.41 17.35
C ARG A 20 -4.84 -5.77 16.71
N ARG A 21 -5.90 -6.59 16.68
CA ARG A 21 -5.99 -7.72 15.75
C ARG A 21 -5.53 -7.21 14.38
N PRO A 22 -4.59 -7.89 13.69
CA PRO A 22 -4.23 -7.52 12.33
C PRO A 22 -5.53 -7.40 11.53
N PRO A 23 -5.73 -6.31 10.77
CA PRO A 23 -6.91 -6.21 9.91
C PRO A 23 -6.95 -7.46 9.03
N GLU A 24 -8.14 -8.03 8.88
CA GLU A 24 -8.32 -9.17 7.99
C GLU A 24 -7.85 -8.77 6.59
N PRO A 25 -7.05 -9.62 5.90
CA PRO A 25 -6.60 -9.31 4.55
C PRO A 25 -7.80 -9.07 3.63
N LEU A 26 -7.81 -7.95 2.91
CA LEU A 26 -8.87 -7.67 1.96
C LEU A 26 -8.85 -8.73 0.85
N PRO A 27 -10.01 -9.25 0.41
CA PRO A 27 -10.07 -10.12 -0.76
C PRO A 27 -9.39 -9.49 -1.98
N ALA A 28 -8.69 -10.32 -2.77
CA ALA A 28 -7.92 -9.85 -3.93
C ALA A 28 -8.76 -9.06 -4.95
N VAL A 29 -10.03 -9.41 -5.13
CA VAL A 29 -10.97 -8.66 -5.99
C VAL A 29 -11.19 -7.23 -5.51
N LEU A 30 -11.25 -6.99 -4.19
CA LEU A 30 -11.43 -5.65 -3.65
C LEU A 30 -10.15 -4.81 -3.82
N LEU A 31 -8.99 -5.44 -3.67
CA LEU A 31 -7.70 -4.79 -3.93
C LEU A 31 -7.55 -4.42 -5.40
N ALA A 32 -7.97 -5.28 -6.33
CA ALA A 32 -7.98 -4.98 -7.76
C ALA A 32 -8.91 -3.80 -8.10
N LEU A 33 -10.14 -3.80 -7.58
CA LEU A 33 -11.07 -2.67 -7.78
C LEU A 33 -10.52 -1.36 -7.20
N GLU A 34 -9.84 -1.42 -6.06
CA GLU A 34 -9.22 -0.26 -5.45
C GLU A 34 -8.01 0.25 -6.27
N LEU A 35 -7.19 -0.64 -6.84
CA LEU A 35 -6.14 -0.25 -7.79
C LEU A 35 -6.71 0.44 -9.03
N ALA A 36 -7.77 -0.10 -9.62
CA ALA A 36 -8.45 0.50 -10.77
C ALA A 36 -8.91 1.93 -10.46
N ARG A 37 -9.56 2.10 -9.30
CA ARG A 37 -10.03 3.41 -8.81
C ARG A 37 -8.87 4.39 -8.57
N LEU A 38 -7.77 3.92 -7.99
CA LEU A 38 -6.59 4.75 -7.71
C LEU A 38 -5.83 5.12 -8.99
N ALA A 39 -5.72 4.21 -9.96
CA ALA A 39 -5.15 4.50 -11.28
C ALA A 39 -5.90 5.64 -11.97
N GLU A 40 -7.23 5.57 -11.91
CA GLU A 40 -8.09 6.64 -12.43
C GLU A 40 -7.91 7.95 -11.66
N GLN A 41 -7.77 7.89 -10.34
CA GLN A 41 -7.49 9.09 -9.53
C GLN A 41 -6.14 9.73 -9.89
N VAL A 42 -5.10 8.93 -10.17
CA VAL A 42 -3.79 9.41 -10.64
C VAL A 42 -3.95 10.14 -11.98
N ARG A 43 -4.61 9.51 -12.97
CA ARG A 43 -4.86 10.12 -14.28
C ARG A 43 -5.62 11.45 -14.19
N ARG A 44 -6.69 11.49 -13.38
CA ARG A 44 -7.45 12.73 -13.15
C ARG A 44 -6.60 13.82 -12.50
N THR A 45 -5.77 13.46 -11.52
CA THR A 45 -4.91 14.44 -10.84
C THR A 45 -3.83 14.99 -11.77
N GLU A 46 -3.39 14.23 -12.77
CA GLU A 46 -2.45 14.68 -13.80
C GLU A 46 -3.12 15.57 -14.86
N ALA A 47 -4.41 15.31 -15.18
CA ALA A 47 -5.16 16.06 -16.18
C ALA A 47 -5.82 17.33 -15.63
N ASP A 48 -6.39 17.25 -14.44
CA ASP A 48 -7.17 18.33 -13.83
C ASP A 48 -6.23 19.21 -13.01
N GLY A 49 -6.15 20.50 -13.35
CA GLY A 49 -5.31 21.52 -12.68
C GLY A 49 -5.76 21.87 -11.26
N GLN A 50 -5.95 20.86 -10.42
CA GLN A 50 -6.40 20.98 -9.04
C GLN A 50 -5.36 21.72 -8.18
N PRO A 51 -5.78 22.34 -7.06
CA PRO A 51 -4.83 22.93 -6.11
C PRO A 51 -3.83 21.90 -5.59
N HIS A 52 -2.57 22.31 -5.50
CA HIS A 52 -1.44 21.48 -5.04
C HIS A 52 -1.31 20.13 -5.78
N PRO A 53 -1.23 20.14 -7.13
CA PRO A 53 -1.32 18.92 -7.93
C PRO A 53 -0.19 17.93 -7.60
N ALA A 54 1.02 18.45 -7.33
CA ALA A 54 2.16 17.62 -6.94
C ALA A 54 1.91 16.83 -5.64
N ALA A 55 1.34 17.46 -4.61
CA ALA A 55 1.07 16.80 -3.33
C ALA A 55 -0.04 15.75 -3.46
N ARG A 56 -1.09 16.07 -4.23
CA ARG A 56 -2.19 15.14 -4.50
C ARG A 56 -1.74 13.93 -5.31
N LEU A 57 -0.91 14.17 -6.33
CA LEU A 57 -0.35 13.11 -7.16
C LEU A 57 0.58 12.20 -6.34
N ALA A 58 1.41 12.78 -5.47
CA ALA A 58 2.25 12.02 -4.56
C ALA A 58 1.42 11.14 -3.62
N ALA A 59 0.34 11.68 -3.04
CA ALA A 59 -0.56 10.92 -2.17
C ALA A 59 -1.28 9.79 -2.92
N ALA A 60 -1.82 10.08 -4.11
CA ALA A 60 -2.51 9.07 -4.93
C ALA A 60 -1.58 7.92 -5.34
N ARG A 61 -0.34 8.24 -5.75
CA ARG A 61 0.69 7.24 -6.08
C ARG A 61 1.12 6.42 -4.87
N ALA A 62 1.29 7.05 -3.70
CA ALA A 62 1.62 6.33 -2.48
C ALA A 62 0.51 5.35 -2.06
N ALA A 63 -0.76 5.76 -2.21
CA ALA A 63 -1.91 4.89 -1.98
C ALA A 63 -1.93 3.73 -2.99
N TYR A 64 -1.71 4.02 -4.28
CA TYR A 64 -1.64 3.01 -5.33
C TYR A 64 -0.57 1.95 -5.04
N ASP A 65 0.65 2.39 -4.71
CA ASP A 65 1.75 1.48 -4.38
C ASP A 65 1.45 0.61 -3.15
N HIS A 66 0.75 1.16 -2.18
CA HIS A 66 0.36 0.42 -0.99
C HIS A 66 -0.58 -0.74 -1.33
N VAL A 67 -1.58 -0.50 -2.18
CA VAL A 67 -2.53 -1.54 -2.62
C VAL A 67 -1.84 -2.53 -3.56
N LEU A 68 -0.93 -2.06 -4.42
CA LEU A 68 -0.16 -2.90 -5.33
C LEU A 68 0.67 -3.95 -4.56
N VAL A 69 1.35 -3.51 -3.50
CA VAL A 69 2.14 -4.41 -2.63
C VAL A 69 1.25 -5.40 -1.88
N GLN A 70 0.05 -4.99 -1.44
CA GLN A 70 -0.90 -5.91 -0.83
C GLN A 70 -1.35 -6.98 -1.84
N LEU A 71 -1.64 -6.59 -3.09
CA LEU A 71 -2.05 -7.52 -4.12
C LEU A 71 -0.95 -8.53 -4.47
N CYS A 72 0.33 -8.12 -4.43
CA CYS A 72 1.47 -9.03 -4.59
C CYS A 72 1.45 -10.18 -3.57
N ALA A 73 1.11 -9.89 -2.31
CA ALA A 73 0.99 -10.93 -1.28
C ALA A 73 -0.11 -11.97 -1.59
N HIS A 74 -1.23 -11.54 -2.19
CA HIS A 74 -2.29 -12.45 -2.61
C HIS A 74 -1.90 -13.29 -3.84
N ALA A 75 -1.21 -12.68 -4.80
CA ALA A 75 -0.78 -13.33 -6.03
C ALA A 75 0.51 -14.15 -5.87
N GLN A 76 1.08 -14.21 -4.66
CA GLN A 76 2.38 -14.84 -4.37
C GLN A 76 3.53 -14.26 -5.23
N VAL A 77 3.38 -13.02 -5.68
CA VAL A 77 4.44 -12.27 -6.35
C VAL A 77 5.36 -11.69 -5.28
N PRO A 78 6.69 -11.87 -5.38
CA PRO A 78 7.63 -11.31 -4.41
C PRO A 78 7.50 -9.79 -4.30
N ALA A 79 6.97 -9.32 -3.17
CA ALA A 79 6.86 -7.90 -2.91
C ALA A 79 8.23 -7.30 -2.51
N PRO A 80 8.56 -6.07 -2.94
CA PRO A 80 9.80 -5.44 -2.57
C PRO A 80 9.81 -5.13 -1.06
N VAL A 81 10.95 -5.41 -0.42
CA VAL A 81 11.20 -5.01 0.96
C VAL A 81 11.75 -3.59 0.94
N GLY A 82 10.99 -2.62 1.46
CA GLY A 82 11.41 -1.23 1.42
C GLY A 82 10.35 -0.24 1.89
N ARG A 83 10.67 1.05 1.78
CA ARG A 83 9.73 2.14 2.06
C ARG A 83 8.92 2.44 0.81
N LEU A 84 7.65 2.79 1.03
CA LEU A 84 6.80 3.41 0.02
C LEU A 84 7.02 4.94 0.00
N PRO A 85 6.73 5.63 -1.12
CA PRO A 85 6.28 5.09 -2.42
C PRO A 85 7.39 4.35 -3.19
N LEU A 86 7.00 3.52 -4.15
CA LEU A 86 7.90 2.75 -4.99
C LEU A 86 8.58 3.62 -6.05
N ASP A 87 9.81 3.24 -6.41
CA ASP A 87 10.42 3.71 -7.65
C ASP A 87 9.53 3.33 -8.86
N PRO A 88 9.32 4.23 -9.83
CA PRO A 88 8.43 3.95 -10.97
C PRO A 88 8.78 2.69 -11.76
N ARG A 89 10.07 2.32 -11.88
CA ARG A 89 10.49 1.10 -12.58
C ARG A 89 10.15 -0.15 -11.78
N VAL A 90 10.31 -0.10 -10.45
CA VAL A 90 9.90 -1.19 -9.56
C VAL A 90 8.39 -1.38 -9.63
N ARG A 91 7.62 -0.28 -9.59
CA ARG A 91 6.16 -0.32 -9.75
C ARG A 91 5.78 -1.05 -11.04
N LEU A 92 6.32 -0.61 -12.19
CA LEU A 92 6.01 -1.21 -13.49
C LEU A 92 6.35 -2.71 -13.54
N GLY A 93 7.46 -3.11 -12.93
CA GLY A 93 7.83 -4.53 -12.81
C GLY A 93 6.76 -5.33 -12.06
N LEU A 94 6.33 -4.86 -10.89
CA LEU A 94 5.28 -5.53 -10.12
C LEU A 94 3.94 -5.57 -10.85
N GLU A 95 3.57 -4.49 -11.54
CA GLU A 95 2.35 -4.47 -12.35
C GLU A 95 2.38 -5.57 -13.42
N THR A 96 3.53 -5.71 -14.08
CA THR A 96 3.74 -6.74 -15.11
C THR A 96 3.68 -8.15 -14.51
N ASP A 97 4.34 -8.37 -13.37
CA ASP A 97 4.36 -9.67 -12.68
C ASP A 97 2.96 -10.08 -12.19
N LEU A 98 2.18 -9.12 -11.70
CA LEU A 98 0.79 -9.35 -11.30
C LEU A 98 -0.10 -9.73 -12.48
N VAL A 99 0.04 -9.06 -13.62
CA VAL A 99 -0.66 -9.43 -14.85
C VAL A 99 -0.26 -10.83 -15.32
N ALA A 100 1.03 -11.16 -15.26
CA ALA A 100 1.52 -12.51 -15.58
C ALA A 100 0.98 -13.58 -14.61
N ALA A 101 0.71 -13.22 -13.36
CA ALA A 101 0.06 -14.06 -12.36
C ALA A 101 -1.48 -14.15 -12.53
N GLY A 102 -2.05 -13.51 -13.55
CA GLY A 102 -3.48 -13.55 -13.86
C GLY A 102 -4.32 -12.49 -13.15
N MET A 103 -3.69 -11.49 -12.52
CA MET A 103 -4.39 -10.37 -11.91
C MET A 103 -4.69 -9.29 -12.94
N ALA A 104 -5.81 -8.59 -12.78
CA ALA A 104 -6.19 -7.47 -13.64
C ALA A 104 -6.95 -6.42 -12.83
N TRP A 105 -6.82 -5.14 -13.21
CA TRP A 105 -7.53 -3.99 -12.66
C TRP A 105 -7.70 -2.89 -13.71
#